data_AF-A0A968F957-F1
#
_entry.id   AF-A0A968F957-F1
#
_cell.length_a   1.000
_cell.length_b   1.000
_cell.length_c   1.000
_cell.angle_alpha   90.00
_cell.angle_beta   90.00
_cell.angle_gamma   90.00
#
_symmetry.space_group_name_H-M   'P 1'
#
loop_
_entity.id
_entity.type
_entity.pdbx_description
1 polymer ?
#
loop_
_entity_poly.entity_id
_entity_poly.type
_entity_poly.pdbx_seq_one_letter_code
_entity_poly.pdbx_strand_id
1 'polypeptide(L)'
;MGGNVSQTVISLGDKLRNLLALLEAYTDFPEEEMGHADIQKLRDDLKNIKDKMNRLVLSYEEGRIIKSGLKLPIVGRPNVGKSSLFNRLLDESRTIVTEIPGTTRDTVSEFINIAGIPVELIDTAGIRTTGDVVEVEGIKRARKEIENADLVLALVDMTDTEILDDIRSLTEALGSVNYILLGNKADLIDATMLEARKIALAEYNPLPISAETGIGLEQLRDLIIKSAGIVKKSGIKDETIITNVRHRDALRKGLEFLEKVERGLEGKASYEFL
;
A
#
# COMPACT_ATOMS: atom_id res chain seq x y z
N MET A 1 6.83 21.04 2.67
CA MET A 1 7.21 19.63 2.45
C MET A 1 8.27 19.43 1.37
N GLY A 2 8.27 20.15 0.23
CA GLY A 2 9.28 19.94 -0.82
C GLY A 2 10.75 20.21 -0.44
N GLY A 3 11.01 21.08 0.54
CA GLY A 3 12.38 21.47 0.94
C GLY A 3 13.23 20.33 1.50
N ASN A 4 12.68 19.45 2.36
CA ASN A 4 13.44 18.37 2.99
C ASN A 4 13.87 17.30 1.98
N VAL A 5 13.01 16.98 1.01
CA VAL A 5 13.33 16.04 -0.08
C VAL A 5 14.46 16.59 -0.94
N SER A 6 14.36 17.85 -1.38
CA SER A 6 15.39 18.49 -2.18
C SER A 6 16.73 18.54 -1.44
N GLN A 7 16.74 18.95 -0.16
CA GLN A 7 17.97 18.97 0.65
C GLN A 7 18.59 17.60 0.81
N THR A 8 17.78 16.56 1.04
CA THR A 8 18.26 15.18 1.17
C THR A 8 18.87 14.69 -0.15
N VAL A 9 18.20 14.92 -1.28
CA VAL A 9 18.70 14.52 -2.61
C VAL A 9 19.98 15.28 -2.98
N ILE A 10 20.05 16.58 -2.71
CA ILE A 10 21.27 17.38 -2.94
C ILE A 10 22.42 16.81 -2.10
N SER A 11 22.19 16.56 -0.80
CA SER A 11 23.20 15.98 0.09
C SER A 11 23.68 14.60 -0.38
N LEU A 12 22.79 13.75 -0.90
CA LEU A 12 23.18 12.46 -1.49
C LEU A 12 24.02 12.66 -2.75
N GLY A 13 23.63 13.60 -3.62
CA GLY A 13 24.38 13.95 -4.83
C GLY A 13 25.80 14.44 -4.53
N ASP A 14 25.97 15.28 -3.51
CA ASP A 14 27.29 15.78 -3.10
C ASP A 14 28.18 14.66 -2.56
N LYS A 15 27.61 13.73 -1.79
CA LYS A 15 28.35 12.54 -1.34
C LYS A 15 28.79 11.66 -2.49
N LEU A 16 27.91 11.43 -3.47
CA LEU A 16 28.25 10.65 -4.67
C LEU A 16 29.37 11.31 -5.49
N ARG A 17 29.35 12.65 -5.62
CA ARG A 17 30.44 13.39 -6.29
C ARG A 17 31.77 13.26 -5.58
N ASN A 18 31.77 13.25 -4.25
CA ASN A 18 33.00 13.04 -3.49
C ASN A 18 33.58 11.63 -3.70
N LEU A 19 32.72 10.61 -3.80
CA LEU A 19 33.16 9.25 -4.15
C LEU A 19 33.72 9.17 -5.56
N LEU A 20 33.04 9.83 -6.52
CA LEU A 20 33.51 9.90 -7.90
C LEU A 20 34.87 10.59 -7.99
N ALA A 21 35.06 11.73 -7.32
CA ALA A 21 36.35 12.44 -7.30
C ALA A 21 37.48 11.59 -6.70
N LEU A 22 37.19 10.77 -5.69
CA LEU A 22 38.16 9.82 -5.15
C LEU A 22 38.52 8.75 -6.18
N LEU A 23 37.54 8.17 -6.88
CA LEU A 23 37.79 7.16 -7.92
C LEU A 23 38.52 7.73 -9.14
N GLU A 24 38.21 8.95 -9.56
CA GLU A 24 38.88 9.67 -10.65
C GLU A 24 40.36 9.88 -10.31
N ALA A 25 40.69 10.28 -9.08
CA ALA A 25 42.08 10.45 -8.65
C ALA A 25 42.91 9.17 -8.80
N TYR A 26 42.35 7.99 -8.54
CA TYR A 26 43.07 6.72 -8.73
C TYR A 26 42.99 6.18 -10.16
N THR A 27 42.02 6.63 -10.95
CA THR A 27 41.95 6.30 -12.39
C THR A 27 43.02 7.07 -13.17
N ASP A 28 43.26 8.34 -12.83
CA ASP A 28 44.26 9.18 -13.51
C ASP A 28 45.71 8.76 -13.20
N PHE A 29 45.94 8.06 -12.08
CA PHE A 29 47.26 7.60 -11.64
C PHE A 29 47.26 6.08 -11.35
N PRO A 30 47.18 5.21 -12.39
CA PRO A 30 47.02 3.76 -12.22
C PRO A 30 48.23 3.06 -11.58
N GLU A 31 49.38 3.74 -11.51
CA GLU A 31 50.60 3.29 -10.81
C GLU A 31 50.42 3.36 -9.27
N GLU A 32 49.48 4.17 -8.77
CA GLU A 32 49.20 4.33 -7.34
C GLU A 32 48.07 3.38 -6.88
N GLU A 33 48.41 2.44 -5.99
CA GLU A 33 47.40 1.60 -5.36
C GLU A 33 46.61 2.39 -4.29
N MET A 34 45.29 2.31 -4.35
CA MET A 34 44.42 2.87 -3.30
C MET A 34 44.73 2.22 -1.95
N GLY A 35 44.97 3.06 -0.94
CA GLY A 35 45.24 2.60 0.41
C GLY A 35 44.05 1.85 1.03
N HIS A 36 44.33 0.89 1.91
CA HIS A 36 43.29 0.11 2.59
C HIS A 36 42.28 1.00 3.36
N ALA A 37 42.75 2.12 3.90
CA ALA A 37 41.92 3.11 4.59
C ALA A 37 40.93 3.82 3.65
N ASP A 38 41.36 4.16 2.43
CA ASP A 38 40.54 4.84 1.43
C ASP A 38 39.48 3.90 0.85
N ILE A 39 39.84 2.63 0.59
CA ILE A 39 38.88 1.57 0.20
C ILE A 39 37.82 1.38 1.28
N GLN A 40 38.22 1.33 2.55
CA GLN A 40 37.28 1.15 3.65
C GLN A 40 36.33 2.36 3.76
N LYS A 41 36.86 3.57 3.67
CA LYS A 41 36.06 4.80 3.67
C LYS A 41 35.06 4.82 2.51
N LEU A 42 35.49 4.43 1.30
CA LEU A 42 34.63 4.34 0.12
C LEU A 42 33.46 3.36 0.38
N ARG A 43 33.73 2.19 0.94
CA ARG A 43 32.69 1.20 1.30
C ARG A 43 31.72 1.73 2.35
N ASP A 44 32.22 2.39 3.38
CA ASP A 44 31.39 2.96 4.45
C ASP A 44 30.47 4.07 3.92
N ASP A 45 31.00 4.94 3.06
CA ASP A 45 30.23 6.00 2.41
C ASP A 45 29.17 5.43 1.44
N LEU A 46 29.54 4.44 0.62
CA LEU A 46 28.60 3.73 -0.27
C LEU A 46 27.46 3.10 0.53
N LYS A 47 27.77 2.39 1.60
CA LYS A 47 26.77 1.78 2.49
C LYS A 47 25.83 2.84 3.07
N ASN A 48 26.38 3.93 3.61
CA ASN A 48 25.59 5.02 4.17
C ASN A 48 24.67 5.69 3.14
N ILE A 49 25.12 5.85 1.90
CA ILE A 49 24.31 6.38 0.80
C ILE A 49 23.19 5.40 0.45
N LYS A 50 23.52 4.12 0.26
CA LYS A 50 22.53 3.06 -0.03
C LYS A 50 21.46 2.97 1.04
N ASP A 51 21.84 2.97 2.32
CA ASP A 51 20.90 2.92 3.45
C ASP A 51 19.93 4.10 3.43
N LYS A 52 20.43 5.31 3.17
CA LYS A 52 19.58 6.51 3.05
C LYS A 52 18.65 6.43 1.84
N MET A 53 19.16 6.01 0.68
CA MET A 53 18.35 5.85 -0.54
C MET A 53 17.27 4.78 -0.36
N ASN A 54 17.60 3.65 0.28
CA ASN A 54 16.64 2.59 0.61
C ASN A 54 15.54 3.09 1.53
N ARG A 55 15.87 3.86 2.58
CA ARG A 55 14.83 4.47 3.45
C ARG A 55 13.88 5.37 2.67
N LEU A 56 14.40 6.20 1.75
CA LEU A 56 13.56 7.04 0.89
C LEU A 56 12.67 6.18 -0.02
N VAL A 57 13.20 5.13 -0.65
CA VAL A 57 12.41 4.21 -1.49
C VAL A 57 11.29 3.56 -0.67
N LEU A 58 11.58 3.07 0.53
CA LEU A 58 10.60 2.44 1.42
C LEU A 58 9.54 3.44 1.92
N SER A 59 9.89 4.72 2.07
CA SER A 59 8.94 5.76 2.46
C SER A 59 7.89 6.08 1.38
N TYR A 60 8.09 5.63 0.14
CA TYR A 60 7.20 5.96 -0.96
C TYR A 60 5.78 5.44 -0.77
N GLU A 61 5.59 4.21 -0.28
CA GLU A 61 4.25 3.65 -0.14
C GLU A 61 3.41 4.46 0.86
N GLU A 62 4.00 4.81 2.02
CA GLU A 62 3.38 5.70 2.99
C GLU A 62 3.12 7.10 2.40
N GLY A 63 4.11 7.68 1.72
CA GLY A 63 3.96 8.99 1.07
C GLY A 63 2.92 9.02 -0.05
N ARG A 64 2.77 7.91 -0.77
CA ARG A 64 1.76 7.74 -1.82
C ARG A 64 0.37 7.67 -1.21
N ILE A 65 0.18 6.93 -0.12
CA ILE A 65 -1.12 6.86 0.56
C ILE A 65 -1.49 8.21 1.18
N ILE A 66 -0.54 8.90 1.82
CA ILE A 66 -0.78 10.26 2.35
C ILE A 66 -1.21 11.24 1.25
N LYS A 67 -0.59 11.14 0.06
CA LYS A 67 -0.85 12.08 -1.04
C LYS A 67 -2.10 11.75 -1.86
N SER A 68 -2.29 10.49 -2.20
CA SER A 68 -3.29 10.03 -3.18
C SER A 68 -4.41 9.20 -2.57
N GLY A 69 -4.32 8.87 -1.29
CA GLY A 69 -5.28 8.02 -0.59
C GLY A 69 -5.02 6.53 -0.75
N LEU A 70 -5.64 5.77 0.15
CA LEU A 70 -5.73 4.30 0.13
C LEU A 70 -6.88 3.89 -0.78
N LYS A 71 -6.64 3.05 -1.78
CA LYS A 71 -7.71 2.52 -2.64
C LYS A 71 -8.37 1.31 -2.00
N LEU A 72 -9.67 1.42 -1.72
CA LEU A 72 -10.41 0.45 -0.94
C LEU A 72 -11.71 0.03 -1.65
N PRO A 73 -11.67 -0.93 -2.60
CA PRO A 73 -12.88 -1.49 -3.22
C PRO A 73 -13.67 -2.37 -2.25
N ILE A 74 -15.00 -2.30 -2.37
CA ILE A 74 -15.93 -3.19 -1.66
C ILE A 74 -16.46 -4.23 -2.66
N VAL A 75 -16.25 -5.51 -2.39
CA VAL A 75 -16.72 -6.66 -3.21
C VAL A 75 -17.61 -7.59 -2.39
N GLY A 76 -18.38 -8.46 -3.04
CA GLY A 76 -19.38 -9.32 -2.39
C GLY A 76 -20.60 -9.58 -3.29
N ARG A 77 -21.39 -10.63 -3.00
CA ARG A 77 -22.61 -10.98 -3.76
C ARG A 77 -23.61 -9.82 -3.82
N PRO A 78 -24.56 -9.79 -4.76
CA PRO A 78 -25.73 -8.92 -4.66
C PRO A 78 -26.40 -9.04 -3.28
N ASN A 79 -26.89 -7.93 -2.73
CA ASN A 79 -27.66 -7.89 -1.46
C ASN A 79 -26.91 -8.28 -0.16
N VAL A 80 -25.60 -8.51 -0.18
CA VAL A 80 -24.79 -8.70 1.05
C VAL A 80 -24.59 -7.42 1.85
N GLY A 81 -25.03 -6.27 1.32
CA GLY A 81 -24.98 -4.96 1.98
C GLY A 81 -23.77 -4.09 1.63
N LYS A 82 -23.17 -4.26 0.44
CA LYS A 82 -22.09 -3.40 -0.08
C LYS A 82 -22.44 -1.91 -0.06
N SER A 83 -23.58 -1.53 -0.66
CA SER A 83 -24.02 -0.13 -0.70
C SER A 83 -24.38 0.42 0.69
N SER A 84 -24.92 -0.42 1.57
CA SER A 84 -25.14 -0.04 2.98
C SER A 84 -23.82 0.26 3.68
N LEU A 85 -22.81 -0.61 3.53
CA LEU A 85 -21.49 -0.37 4.12
C LEU A 85 -20.83 0.87 3.52
N PHE A 86 -20.92 1.03 2.20
CA PHE A 86 -20.39 2.20 1.49
C PHE A 86 -20.96 3.49 2.09
N ASN A 87 -22.28 3.64 2.09
CA ASN A 87 -22.94 4.83 2.63
C ASN A 87 -22.66 5.04 4.11
N ARG A 88 -22.61 3.97 4.91
CA ARG A 88 -22.32 4.07 6.34
C ARG A 88 -20.90 4.58 6.60
N LEU A 89 -19.92 4.07 5.86
CA LEU A 89 -18.53 4.55 5.94
C LEU A 89 -18.42 6.00 5.45
N LEU A 90 -19.19 6.41 4.44
CA LEU A 90 -19.27 7.81 4.01
C LEU A 90 -19.79 8.72 5.12
N ASP A 91 -20.95 8.41 5.69
CA ASP A 91 -21.64 9.29 6.63
C ASP A 91 -20.87 9.47 7.94
N GLU A 92 -20.25 8.40 8.44
CA GLU A 92 -19.42 8.46 9.66
C GLU A 92 -18.06 9.14 9.45
N SER A 93 -17.62 9.27 8.19
CA SER A 93 -16.28 9.78 7.85
C SER A 93 -16.28 11.15 7.15
N ARG A 94 -17.41 11.87 7.17
CA ARG A 94 -17.54 13.24 6.66
C ARG A 94 -16.68 14.23 7.47
N THR A 95 -15.39 14.27 7.18
CA THR A 95 -14.50 15.37 7.56
C THR A 95 -13.96 15.97 6.26
N ILE A 96 -14.68 16.96 5.73
CA ILE A 96 -14.34 17.89 4.63
C ILE A 96 -13.09 17.47 3.82
N VAL A 97 -13.27 16.55 2.86
CA VAL A 97 -12.25 16.33 1.81
C VAL A 97 -12.66 17.23 0.65
N THR A 98 -11.83 18.23 0.35
CA THR A 98 -12.02 19.11 -0.81
C THR A 98 -12.04 18.29 -2.08
N GLU A 99 -13.03 18.52 -2.94
CA GLU A 99 -13.15 17.90 -4.27
C GLU A 99 -11.80 17.94 -5.00
N ILE A 100 -11.19 16.78 -5.25
CA ILE A 100 -10.00 16.69 -6.09
C ILE A 100 -10.48 16.74 -7.54
N PRO A 101 -10.17 17.78 -8.32
CA PRO A 101 -10.71 17.93 -9.66
C PRO A 101 -10.20 16.84 -10.59
N GLY A 102 -11.13 16.10 -11.22
CA GLY A 102 -10.84 15.14 -12.28
C GLY A 102 -11.22 13.71 -11.93
N THR A 103 -12.51 13.40 -11.85
CA THR A 103 -13.01 12.02 -11.80
C THR A 103 -13.70 11.68 -13.11
N THR A 104 -13.22 10.63 -13.78
CA THR A 104 -13.88 10.05 -14.95
C THR A 104 -15.12 9.29 -14.50
N ARG A 105 -16.24 9.53 -15.17
CA ARG A 105 -17.64 9.15 -14.86
C ARG A 105 -17.96 7.63 -14.79
N ASP A 106 -16.97 6.75 -14.68
CA ASP A 106 -17.17 5.29 -14.86
C ASP A 106 -16.99 4.45 -13.58
N THR A 107 -16.81 5.06 -12.40
CA THR A 107 -16.83 4.37 -11.10
C THR A 107 -17.38 5.30 -10.03
N VAL A 108 -18.32 4.82 -9.20
CA VAL A 108 -18.79 5.56 -8.02
C VAL A 108 -17.70 5.38 -6.95
N SER A 109 -16.71 6.28 -6.94
CA SER A 109 -15.71 6.37 -5.89
C SER A 109 -15.84 7.68 -5.13
N GLU A 110 -15.61 7.61 -3.83
CA GLU A 110 -15.74 8.75 -2.92
C GLU A 110 -14.58 8.73 -1.93
N PHE A 111 -14.07 9.91 -1.60
CA PHE A 111 -12.97 10.03 -0.63
C PHE A 111 -13.51 10.21 0.79
N ILE A 112 -13.08 9.35 1.70
CA ILE A 112 -13.34 9.45 3.13
C ILE A 112 -12.05 9.61 3.93
N ASN A 113 -12.17 10.12 5.15
CA ASN A 113 -11.06 10.20 6.08
C ASN A 113 -11.21 9.13 7.17
N ILE A 114 -10.34 8.12 7.17
CA ILE A 114 -10.25 7.13 8.25
C ILE A 114 -9.01 7.45 9.08
N ALA A 115 -9.21 7.89 10.33
CA ALA A 115 -8.14 8.18 11.28
C ALA A 115 -7.05 9.16 10.77
N GLY A 116 -7.40 10.10 9.88
CA GLY A 116 -6.45 11.07 9.30
C GLY A 116 -5.85 10.64 7.96
N ILE A 117 -6.24 9.47 7.44
CA ILE A 117 -5.76 8.92 6.18
C ILE A 117 -6.86 9.08 5.13
N PRO A 118 -6.57 9.69 3.97
CA PRO A 118 -7.50 9.73 2.85
C PRO A 118 -7.68 8.31 2.31
N VAL A 119 -8.93 7.88 2.12
CA VAL A 119 -9.30 6.58 1.56
C VAL A 119 -10.24 6.82 0.39
N GLU A 120 -9.87 6.34 -0.79
CA GLU A 120 -10.75 6.27 -1.95
C GLU A 120 -11.59 5.00 -1.82
N LEU A 121 -12.83 5.16 -1.35
CA LEU A 121 -13.78 4.06 -1.24
C LEU A 121 -14.41 3.83 -2.62
N ILE A 122 -14.33 2.60 -3.12
CA ILE A 122 -14.77 2.26 -4.47
C ILE A 122 -15.95 1.29 -4.39
N ASP A 123 -17.14 1.74 -4.84
CA ASP A 123 -18.29 0.85 -4.96
C ASP A 123 -18.20 0.03 -6.26
N THR A 124 -17.87 -1.26 -6.13
CA THR A 124 -17.80 -2.15 -7.28
C THR A 124 -19.18 -2.51 -7.84
N ALA A 125 -20.28 -2.24 -7.12
CA ALA A 125 -21.63 -2.37 -7.67
C ALA A 125 -21.94 -1.27 -8.71
N GLY A 126 -21.24 -0.13 -8.64
CA GLY A 126 -21.31 0.97 -9.61
C GLY A 126 -20.55 0.71 -10.91
N ILE A 127 -19.70 -0.32 -10.97
CA ILE A 127 -19.07 -0.81 -12.20
C ILE A 127 -20.14 -1.62 -12.97
N ARG A 128 -21.06 -0.88 -13.59
CA ARG A 128 -22.25 -1.29 -14.36
C ARG A 128 -22.40 -2.80 -14.61
N THR A 129 -23.35 -3.41 -13.90
CA THR A 129 -23.92 -4.72 -14.22
C THR A 129 -25.27 -4.53 -14.94
N THR A 130 -25.35 -4.93 -16.20
CA THR A 130 -26.61 -5.36 -16.81
C THR A 130 -26.74 -6.86 -16.59
N GLY A 131 -27.65 -7.28 -15.72
CA GLY A 131 -28.16 -8.66 -15.64
C GLY A 131 -27.40 -9.64 -14.74
N ASP A 132 -28.00 -9.93 -13.58
CA ASP A 132 -28.20 -11.20 -12.84
C ASP A 132 -27.27 -12.43 -12.97
N VAL A 133 -26.06 -12.35 -13.51
CA VAL A 133 -25.19 -13.54 -13.58
C VAL A 133 -23.74 -13.24 -13.17
N VAL A 134 -23.37 -13.87 -12.05
CA VAL A 134 -22.03 -14.18 -11.49
C VAL A 134 -21.19 -13.00 -10.98
N GLU A 135 -21.02 -12.95 -9.66
CA GLU A 135 -20.07 -12.09 -8.96
C GLU A 135 -18.61 -12.33 -9.36
N VAL A 136 -18.22 -13.57 -9.69
CA VAL A 136 -16.92 -13.86 -10.31
C VAL A 136 -16.73 -13.05 -11.59
N GLU A 137 -17.79 -12.80 -12.36
CA GLU A 137 -17.73 -11.93 -13.54
C GLU A 137 -17.66 -10.44 -13.15
N GLY A 138 -18.27 -10.04 -12.03
CA GLY A 138 -18.07 -8.73 -11.41
C GLY A 138 -16.62 -8.49 -11.00
N ILE A 139 -16.00 -9.45 -10.29
CA ILE A 139 -14.59 -9.41 -9.89
C ILE A 139 -13.68 -9.46 -11.11
N LYS A 140 -13.98 -10.28 -12.13
CA LYS A 140 -13.23 -10.31 -13.39
C LYS A 140 -13.29 -8.98 -14.14
N ARG A 141 -14.45 -8.32 -14.16
CA ARG A 141 -14.61 -7.00 -14.80
C ARG A 141 -13.92 -5.89 -14.02
N ALA A 142 -14.03 -5.92 -12.69
CA ALA A 142 -13.34 -5.01 -11.77
C ALA A 142 -11.91 -5.47 -11.44
N ARG A 143 -11.37 -6.46 -12.18
CA ARG A 143 -10.11 -7.12 -11.83
C ARG A 143 -8.95 -6.15 -11.84
N LYS A 144 -8.94 -5.23 -12.80
CA LYS A 144 -7.92 -4.20 -12.90
C LYS A 144 -7.97 -3.28 -11.68
N GLU A 145 -9.15 -2.86 -11.24
CA GLU A 145 -9.34 -2.00 -10.07
C GLU A 145 -8.96 -2.74 -8.78
N ILE A 146 -9.32 -4.01 -8.68
CA ILE A 146 -8.99 -4.90 -7.55
C ILE A 146 -7.48 -5.20 -7.48
N GLU A 147 -6.82 -5.46 -8.61
CA GLU A 147 -5.36 -5.68 -8.67
C GLU A 147 -4.57 -4.40 -8.37
N ASN A 148 -5.15 -3.22 -8.63
CA ASN A 148 -4.56 -1.92 -8.28
C ASN A 148 -5.02 -1.41 -6.91
N ALA A 149 -5.82 -2.18 -6.18
CA ALA A 149 -6.27 -1.81 -4.84
C ALA A 149 -5.15 -1.99 -3.82
N ASP A 150 -5.15 -1.14 -2.80
CA ASP A 150 -4.24 -1.32 -1.67
C ASP A 150 -4.77 -2.37 -0.69
N LEU A 151 -6.10 -2.44 -0.59
CA LEU A 151 -6.83 -3.37 0.24
C LEU A 151 -8.24 -3.55 -0.31
N VAL A 152 -8.79 -4.75 -0.24
CA VAL A 152 -10.19 -5.03 -0.63
C VAL A 152 -11.03 -5.35 0.59
N LEU A 153 -12.25 -4.80 0.66
CA LEU A 153 -13.26 -5.22 1.62
C LEU A 153 -14.16 -6.28 0.98
N ALA A 154 -13.97 -7.53 1.37
CA ALA A 154 -14.72 -8.68 0.87
C ALA A 154 -15.92 -8.96 1.79
N LEU A 155 -17.14 -8.73 1.33
CA LEU A 155 -18.36 -8.85 2.15
C LEU A 155 -19.12 -10.14 1.83
N VAL A 156 -19.51 -10.83 2.90
CA VAL A 156 -20.42 -11.97 2.88
C VAL A 156 -21.56 -11.75 3.89
N ASP A 157 -22.68 -12.44 3.71
CA ASP A 157 -23.86 -12.30 4.56
C ASP A 157 -23.85 -13.34 5.70
N MET A 158 -23.79 -12.90 6.96
CA MET A 158 -23.79 -13.80 8.14
C MET A 158 -25.08 -14.60 8.31
N THR A 159 -26.18 -14.13 7.72
CA THR A 159 -27.48 -14.81 7.76
C THR A 159 -27.58 -15.94 6.73
N ASP A 160 -26.70 -15.96 5.71
CA ASP A 160 -26.76 -16.94 4.63
C ASP A 160 -26.28 -18.32 5.09
N THR A 161 -27.12 -19.35 4.92
CA THR A 161 -26.75 -20.74 5.25
C THR A 161 -25.58 -21.25 4.40
N GLU A 162 -25.39 -20.72 3.19
CA GLU A 162 -24.35 -21.11 2.23
C GLU A 162 -23.10 -20.22 2.29
N ILE A 163 -22.94 -19.42 3.36
CA ILE A 163 -21.83 -18.46 3.51
C ILE A 163 -20.43 -19.06 3.28
N LEU A 164 -20.21 -20.34 3.58
CA LEU A 164 -18.91 -20.98 3.41
C LEU A 164 -18.54 -21.11 1.93
N ASP A 165 -19.51 -21.46 1.07
CA ASP A 165 -19.29 -21.57 -0.37
C ASP A 165 -19.15 -20.19 -1.01
N ASP A 166 -19.84 -19.18 -0.47
CA ASP A 166 -19.66 -17.78 -0.85
C ASP A 166 -18.24 -17.29 -0.53
N ILE A 167 -17.76 -17.51 0.70
CA ILE A 167 -16.39 -17.17 1.11
C ILE A 167 -15.36 -17.87 0.23
N ARG A 168 -15.53 -19.16 -0.06
CA ARG A 168 -14.62 -19.92 -0.93
C ARG A 168 -14.55 -19.32 -2.33
N SER A 169 -15.71 -19.07 -2.93
CA SER A 169 -15.81 -18.51 -4.29
C SER A 169 -15.18 -17.11 -4.35
N LEU A 170 -15.45 -16.28 -3.35
CA LEU A 170 -14.94 -14.91 -3.26
C LEU A 170 -13.42 -14.87 -3.07
N THR A 171 -12.90 -15.68 -2.14
CA THR A 171 -11.47 -15.74 -1.84
C THR A 171 -10.67 -16.36 -2.99
N GLU A 172 -11.20 -17.37 -3.67
CA GLU A 172 -10.61 -17.92 -4.89
C GLU A 172 -10.52 -16.86 -6.00
N ALA A 173 -11.59 -16.08 -6.19
CA ALA A 173 -11.63 -15.02 -7.18
C ALA A 173 -10.64 -13.86 -6.87
N LEU A 174 -10.39 -13.58 -5.59
CA LEU A 174 -9.42 -12.58 -5.14
C LEU A 174 -7.96 -13.05 -5.23
N GLY A 175 -7.71 -14.36 -5.15
CA GLY A 175 -6.37 -14.93 -5.29
C GLY A 175 -5.37 -14.36 -4.27
N SER A 176 -4.32 -13.70 -4.77
CA SER A 176 -3.26 -13.10 -3.93
C SER A 176 -3.50 -11.64 -3.54
N VAL A 177 -4.67 -11.08 -3.86
CA VAL A 177 -5.01 -9.70 -3.50
C VAL A 177 -5.14 -9.59 -1.98
N ASN A 178 -4.67 -8.49 -1.40
CA ASN A 178 -4.82 -8.24 0.03
C ASN A 178 -6.28 -7.85 0.34
N TYR A 179 -6.95 -8.56 1.25
CA TYR A 179 -8.34 -8.31 1.61
C TYR A 179 -8.61 -8.44 3.11
N ILE A 180 -9.68 -7.76 3.56
CA ILE A 180 -10.35 -8.03 4.83
C ILE A 180 -11.68 -8.70 4.50
N LEU A 181 -11.91 -9.89 5.05
CA LEU A 181 -13.20 -10.57 4.95
C LEU A 181 -14.14 -10.05 6.05
N LEU A 182 -15.34 -9.63 5.64
CA LEU A 182 -16.37 -9.02 6.47
C LEU A 182 -17.64 -9.87 6.42
N GLY A 183 -18.11 -10.31 7.58
CA GLY A 183 -19.42 -10.95 7.71
C GLY A 183 -20.46 -9.90 8.10
N ASN A 184 -21.20 -9.40 7.12
CA ASN A 184 -22.21 -8.37 7.32
C ASN A 184 -23.53 -8.94 7.87
N LYS A 185 -24.42 -8.05 8.33
CA LYS A 185 -25.73 -8.37 8.95
C LYS A 185 -25.60 -9.14 10.27
N ALA A 186 -24.51 -8.92 11.00
CA ALA A 186 -24.29 -9.55 12.30
C ALA A 186 -25.34 -9.17 13.35
N ASP A 187 -26.10 -8.08 13.13
CA ASP A 187 -27.24 -7.67 13.96
C ASP A 187 -28.47 -8.59 13.83
N LEU A 188 -28.56 -9.36 12.75
CA LEU A 188 -29.70 -10.25 12.47
C LEU A 188 -29.52 -11.68 13.00
N ILE A 189 -28.34 -12.00 13.53
CA ILE A 189 -28.06 -13.31 14.12
C ILE A 189 -27.88 -13.19 15.63
N ASP A 190 -28.33 -14.19 16.38
CA ASP A 190 -28.15 -14.22 17.83
C ASP A 190 -26.72 -14.62 18.22
N ALA A 191 -26.40 -14.49 19.51
CA ALA A 191 -25.08 -14.82 20.03
C ALA A 191 -24.70 -16.29 19.82
N THR A 192 -25.67 -17.22 19.86
CA THR A 192 -25.41 -18.66 19.67
C THR A 192 -25.00 -18.94 18.23
N MET A 193 -25.73 -18.37 17.28
CA MET A 193 -25.42 -18.47 15.85
C MET A 193 -24.10 -17.77 15.51
N LEU A 194 -23.82 -16.62 16.11
CA LEU A 194 -22.55 -15.92 15.93
C LEU A 194 -21.35 -16.77 16.37
N GLU A 195 -21.42 -17.40 17.54
CA GLU A 195 -20.35 -18.31 18.00
C GLU A 195 -20.23 -19.54 17.10
N ALA A 196 -21.34 -20.11 16.65
CA ALA A 196 -21.31 -21.21 15.68
C ALA A 196 -20.65 -20.79 14.36
N ARG A 197 -20.92 -19.57 13.86
CA ARG A 197 -20.28 -19.01 12.67
C ARG A 197 -18.79 -18.79 12.88
N LYS A 198 -18.36 -18.25 14.02
CA LYS A 198 -16.94 -18.08 14.34
C LYS A 198 -16.18 -19.41 14.30
N ILE A 199 -16.78 -20.49 14.80
CA ILE A 199 -16.18 -21.83 14.76
C ILE A 199 -16.16 -22.36 13.31
N ALA A 200 -17.31 -22.33 12.63
CA ALA A 200 -17.45 -22.88 11.28
C ALA A 200 -16.57 -22.16 10.24
N LEU A 201 -16.30 -20.87 10.45
CA LEU A 201 -15.56 -20.01 9.53
C LEU A 201 -14.17 -19.63 10.08
N ALA A 202 -13.68 -20.35 11.09
CA ALA A 202 -12.42 -20.02 11.77
C ALA A 202 -11.21 -19.94 10.83
N GLU A 203 -11.19 -20.74 9.76
CA GLU A 203 -10.15 -20.72 8.73
C GLU A 203 -10.06 -19.35 8.03
N TYR A 204 -11.20 -18.73 7.74
CA TYR A 204 -11.29 -17.46 7.02
C TYR A 204 -11.40 -16.25 7.95
N ASN A 205 -11.86 -16.48 9.18
CA ASN A 205 -11.99 -15.51 10.26
C ASN A 205 -12.63 -14.17 9.83
N PRO A 206 -13.86 -14.17 9.27
CA PRO A 206 -14.53 -12.95 8.86
C PRO A 206 -14.78 -12.04 10.07
N LEU A 207 -14.47 -10.74 9.93
CA LEU A 207 -14.82 -9.75 10.95
C LEU A 207 -16.36 -9.55 10.92
N PRO A 208 -17.09 -9.85 12.01
CA PRO A 208 -18.53 -9.62 12.05
C PRO A 208 -18.83 -8.13 12.10
N ILE A 209 -19.67 -7.66 11.19
CA ILE A 209 -20.11 -6.26 11.13
C ILE A 209 -21.62 -6.16 10.87
N SER A 210 -22.18 -4.99 11.14
CA SER A 210 -23.49 -4.59 10.66
C SER A 210 -23.38 -3.23 10.01
N ALA A 211 -23.51 -3.18 8.69
CA ALA A 211 -23.57 -1.92 7.96
C ALA A 211 -24.78 -1.05 8.34
N GLU A 212 -25.87 -1.69 8.77
CA GLU A 212 -27.10 -1.00 9.19
C GLU A 212 -26.93 -0.32 10.55
N THR A 213 -26.45 -1.07 11.55
CA THR A 213 -26.39 -0.60 12.94
C THR A 213 -25.04 0.02 13.32
N GLY A 214 -23.98 -0.24 12.55
CA GLY A 214 -22.61 0.20 12.81
C GLY A 214 -21.78 -0.75 13.67
N ILE A 215 -22.30 -1.92 14.05
CA ILE A 215 -21.55 -2.94 14.79
C ILE A 215 -20.27 -3.30 14.03
N GLY A 216 -19.14 -3.35 14.74
CA GLY A 216 -17.84 -3.77 14.19
C GLY A 216 -17.13 -2.75 13.29
N LEU A 217 -17.73 -1.59 12.99
CA LEU A 217 -17.12 -0.62 12.07
C LEU A 217 -15.88 0.08 12.64
N GLU A 218 -15.83 0.36 13.95
CA GLU A 218 -14.60 0.86 14.58
C GLU A 218 -13.45 -0.14 14.46
N GLN A 219 -13.73 -1.43 14.68
CA GLN A 219 -12.74 -2.49 14.51
C GLN A 219 -12.29 -2.62 13.06
N LEU A 220 -13.22 -2.44 12.10
CA LEU A 220 -12.90 -2.39 10.68
C LEU A 220 -11.97 -1.22 10.35
N ARG A 221 -12.22 -0.02 10.88
CA ARG A 221 -11.34 1.15 10.69
C ARG A 221 -9.92 0.86 11.16
N ASP A 222 -9.78 0.33 12.37
CA ASP A 222 -8.47 -0.04 12.92
C ASP A 222 -7.75 -1.09 12.06
N LEU A 223 -8.50 -2.08 11.56
CA LEU A 223 -7.95 -3.11 10.70
C LEU A 223 -7.52 -2.57 9.33
N ILE A 224 -8.28 -1.65 8.73
CA ILE A 224 -7.89 -0.96 7.48
C ILE A 224 -6.56 -0.24 7.65
N ILE A 225 -6.40 0.53 8.73
CA ILE A 225 -5.14 1.27 8.99
C ILE A 225 -3.96 0.32 9.19
N LYS A 226 -4.18 -0.75 9.97
CA LYS A 226 -3.17 -1.77 10.22
C LYS A 226 -2.76 -2.50 8.94
N SER A 227 -3.72 -2.91 8.12
CA SER A 227 -3.50 -3.65 6.87
C SER A 227 -2.88 -2.80 5.78
N ALA A 228 -3.12 -1.48 5.77
CA ALA A 228 -2.45 -0.53 4.90
C ALA A 228 -0.95 -0.35 5.22
N GLY A 229 -0.43 -0.98 6.28
CA GLY A 229 0.96 -0.81 6.72
C GLY A 229 1.26 0.59 7.26
N ILE A 230 0.22 1.41 7.47
CA ILE A 230 0.35 2.74 8.04
C ILE A 230 0.43 2.57 9.55
N VAL A 231 1.62 2.22 10.01
CA VAL A 231 1.93 2.34 11.43
C VAL A 231 1.74 3.81 11.75
N LYS A 232 0.83 4.15 12.68
CA LYS A 232 0.90 5.43 13.40
C LYS A 232 2.26 5.44 14.08
N LYS A 233 3.30 5.87 13.37
CA LYS A 233 4.57 6.30 13.93
C LYS A 233 4.26 7.63 14.61
N SER A 234 3.53 7.55 15.71
CA SER A 234 3.46 8.57 16.74
C SER A 234 4.89 8.82 17.20
N GLY A 235 5.62 9.71 16.53
CA GLY A 235 6.91 10.19 17.01
C GLY A 235 8.05 10.33 16.01
N ILE A 236 7.97 9.86 14.76
CA ILE A 236 9.07 10.12 13.80
C ILE A 236 8.79 11.41 13.04
N LYS A 237 9.12 12.53 13.68
CA LYS A 237 8.89 13.89 13.15
C LYS A 237 9.85 14.32 12.03
N ASP A 238 10.80 13.48 11.59
CA ASP A 238 11.92 13.93 10.72
C ASP A 238 12.35 12.96 9.61
N GLU A 239 11.57 11.93 9.26
CA GLU A 239 11.89 11.14 8.06
C GLU A 239 11.38 11.83 6.80
N THR A 240 12.29 12.22 5.90
CA THR A 240 11.97 12.72 4.56
C THR A 240 11.15 11.66 3.82
N ILE A 241 9.88 11.96 3.54
CA ILE A 241 8.98 11.08 2.78
C ILE A 241 8.95 11.52 1.32
N ILE A 242 9.06 10.57 0.39
CA ILE A 242 8.81 10.83 -1.04
C ILE A 242 7.40 10.42 -1.43
N THR A 243 6.75 11.20 -2.28
CA THR A 243 5.35 10.97 -2.69
C THR A 243 5.19 10.79 -4.20
N ASN A 244 6.30 10.76 -4.95
CA ASN A 244 6.28 10.72 -6.41
C ASN A 244 6.96 9.45 -6.90
N VAL A 245 6.23 8.66 -7.70
CA VAL A 245 6.70 7.40 -8.28
C VAL A 245 8.01 7.59 -9.05
N ARG A 246 8.15 8.71 -9.77
CA ARG A 246 9.36 9.04 -10.54
C ARG A 246 10.59 9.20 -9.64
N HIS A 247 10.42 9.72 -8.43
CA HIS A 247 11.52 9.85 -7.47
C HIS A 247 11.93 8.47 -6.94
N ARG A 248 10.95 7.62 -6.58
CA ARG A 248 11.22 6.24 -6.16
C ARG A 248 11.97 5.47 -7.24
N ASP A 249 11.51 5.55 -8.48
CA ASP A 249 12.10 4.80 -9.60
C ASP A 249 13.52 5.29 -9.91
N ALA A 250 13.76 6.60 -9.85
CA ALA A 250 15.11 7.16 -9.99
C ALA A 250 16.05 6.70 -8.85
N LEU A 251 15.58 6.67 -7.60
CA LEU A 251 16.35 6.18 -6.45
C LEU A 251 16.65 4.68 -6.57
N ARG A 252 15.69 3.86 -6.98
CA ARG A 252 15.88 2.42 -7.25
C ARG A 252 16.94 2.20 -8.32
N LYS A 253 16.84 2.92 -9.44
CA LYS A 253 17.86 2.86 -10.49
C LYS A 253 19.24 3.28 -9.99
N GLY A 254 19.31 4.30 -9.14
CA GLY A 254 20.55 4.71 -8.48
C GLY A 254 21.13 3.61 -7.59
N LEU A 255 20.29 2.94 -6.78
CA LEU A 255 20.69 1.80 -5.96
C LEU A 255 21.27 0.65 -6.80
N GLU A 256 20.64 0.33 -7.94
CA GLU A 256 21.15 -0.69 -8.87
C GLU A 256 22.55 -0.34 -9.41
N PHE A 257 22.85 0.93 -9.66
CA PHE A 257 24.21 1.36 -10.03
C PHE A 257 25.18 1.24 -8.86
N LEU A 258 24.80 1.65 -7.65
CA LEU A 258 25.66 1.54 -6.47
C LEU A 258 26.00 0.08 -6.11
N GLU A 259 25.08 -0.85 -6.35
CA GLU A 259 25.35 -2.28 -6.21
C GLU A 259 26.36 -2.79 -7.24
N LYS A 260 26.42 -2.22 -8.45
CA LYS A 260 27.45 -2.57 -9.43
C LYS A 260 28.83 -2.09 -8.98
N VAL A 261 28.92 -0.86 -8.46
CA VAL A 261 30.16 -0.29 -7.90
C VAL A 261 30.66 -1.15 -6.74
N GLU A 262 29.78 -1.50 -5.80
CA GLU A 262 30.13 -2.34 -4.64
C GLU A 262 30.68 -3.71 -5.08
N ARG A 263 30.01 -4.39 -6.01
CA ARG A 263 30.49 -5.66 -6.58
C ARG A 263 31.84 -5.52 -7.28
N GLY A 264 32.06 -4.43 -8.01
CA GLY A 264 33.33 -4.20 -8.69
C GLY A 264 34.48 -3.93 -7.70
N LEU A 265 34.22 -3.22 -6.60
CA LEU A 265 35.18 -3.03 -5.51
C LEU A 265 35.52 -4.34 -4.77
N GLU A 266 34.57 -5.26 -4.64
CA GLU A 266 34.81 -6.59 -4.08
C GLU A 266 35.60 -7.49 -5.05
N GLY A 267 35.27 -7.43 -6.34
CA GLY A 267 35.92 -8.19 -7.40
C GLY A 267 37.30 -7.69 -7.82
N LYS A 268 37.80 -6.60 -7.20
CA LYS A 268 39.03 -5.90 -7.58
C LYS A 268 39.06 -5.51 -9.07
N ALA A 269 37.90 -5.11 -9.60
CA ALA A 269 37.85 -4.53 -10.94
C ALA A 269 38.69 -3.25 -11.00
N SER A 270 39.24 -2.92 -12.17
CA SER A 270 39.86 -1.60 -12.37
C SER A 270 38.85 -0.50 -12.05
N TYR A 271 39.31 0.57 -11.39
CA TYR A 271 38.48 1.71 -11.02
C TYR A 271 37.80 2.37 -12.23
N GLU A 272 38.39 2.23 -13.42
CA GLU A 272 37.83 2.69 -14.70
C GLU A 272 36.51 1.99 -15.09
N PHE A 273 36.25 0.78 -14.57
CA PHE A 273 35.06 -0.02 -14.90
C PHE A 273 33.98 0.00 -13.80
N LEU A 274 34.16 0.83 -12.76
CA LEU A 274 33.20 1.02 -11.65
C LEU A 274 32.22 2.15 -11.97
#